data_AF-A0A1V4DN60-F1
#
_entry.id   AF-A0A1V4DN60-F1
#
_cell.length_a   1.000
_cell.length_b   1.000
_cell.length_c   1.000
_cell.angle_alpha   90.00
_cell.angle_beta   90.00
_cell.angle_gamma   90.00
#
_symmetry.space_group_name_H-M   'P 1'
#
loop_
_entity.id
_entity.type
_entity.pdbx_description
1 polymer ?
#
loop_
_entity_poly.entity_id
_entity_poly.type
_entity_poly.pdbx_seq_one_letter_code
_entity_poly.pdbx_strand_id
1 'polypeptide(L)'
;VRLATPAQRRAIFARYATCWIDGCPLPATMCQIDHADNWSTGGLTDLKLLGPACQFHNRDRYRHPDRYIRRKEGADRWAFTYHRTRTRRLRE
;
A
#
# COMPACT_ATOMS: atom_id res chain seq x y z
N VAL A 1 0.42 17.75 -4.89
CA VAL A 1 1.70 17.01 -5.03
C VAL A 1 1.42 15.52 -5.09
N ARG A 2 2.11 14.78 -5.99
CA ARG A 2 1.98 13.32 -6.14
C ARG A 2 3.12 12.54 -5.48
N LEU A 3 4.35 13.03 -5.55
CA LEU A 3 5.52 12.29 -5.06
C LEU A 3 5.79 12.64 -3.61
N ALA A 4 6.06 11.62 -2.79
CA ALA A 4 6.52 11.81 -1.42
C ALA A 4 7.88 12.52 -1.41
N THR A 5 8.08 13.43 -0.47
CA THR A 5 9.36 14.11 -0.27
C THR A 5 10.43 13.13 0.26
N PRO A 6 11.73 13.45 0.15
CA PRO A 6 12.78 12.63 0.74
C PRO A 6 12.60 12.41 2.25
N ALA A 7 12.13 13.43 2.98
CA ALA A 7 11.86 13.33 4.41
C ALA A 7 10.69 12.38 4.71
N GLN A 8 9.59 12.47 3.95
CA GLN A 8 8.47 11.54 4.07
C GLN A 8 8.91 10.10 3.76
N ARG A 9 9.70 9.89 2.70
CA ARG A 9 10.23 8.57 2.36
C ARG A 9 11.06 7.95 3.49
N ARG A 10 11.97 8.72 4.10
CA ARG A 10 12.75 8.25 5.27
C ARG A 10 11.84 7.89 6.45
N ALA A 11 10.86 8.74 6.76
CA ALA A 11 9.92 8.48 7.84
C ALA A 11 9.07 7.22 7.59
N ILE A 12 8.65 6.97 6.34
CA ILE A 12 7.97 5.73 5.96
C ILE A 12 8.88 4.52 6.15
N PHE A 13 10.14 4.57 5.72
CA PHE A 13 11.07 3.45 5.91
C PHE A 13 11.40 3.17 7.38
N ALA A 14 11.31 4.16 8.26
CA ALA A 14 11.40 3.95 9.71
C ALA A 14 10.12 3.31 10.30
N ARG A 15 8.97 3.46 9.64
CA ARG A 15 7.68 2.92 10.09
C ARG A 15 7.39 1.53 9.58
N TYR A 16 7.95 1.11 8.45
CA TYR A 16 7.56 -0.15 7.83
C TYR A 16 8.79 -0.96 7.49
N ALA A 17 8.80 -2.24 7.91
CA ALA A 17 9.86 -3.17 7.55
C ALA A 17 9.68 -3.68 6.10
N THR A 18 8.44 -3.95 5.70
CA THR A 18 8.08 -4.54 4.42
C THR A 18 6.99 -3.73 3.72
N CYS A 19 6.61 -4.15 2.51
CA CYS A 19 5.36 -3.78 1.87
C CYS A 19 4.20 -3.87 2.88
N TRP A 20 3.34 -2.85 2.94
CA TRP A 20 2.21 -2.77 3.87
C TRP A 20 1.02 -3.66 3.51
N ILE A 21 1.18 -4.53 2.50
CA ILE A 21 0.19 -5.57 2.19
C ILE A 21 0.53 -6.79 3.04
N ASP A 22 -0.47 -7.30 3.76
CA ASP A 22 -0.32 -8.46 4.64
C ASP A 22 0.32 -9.65 3.89
N GLY A 23 1.37 -10.22 4.49
CA GLY A 23 2.06 -11.40 3.94
C GLY A 23 3.02 -11.14 2.78
N CYS A 24 3.20 -9.88 2.34
CA CYS A 24 4.21 -9.56 1.33
C CYS A 24 5.58 -9.34 1.99
N PRO A 25 6.60 -10.17 1.72
CA PRO A 25 7.90 -10.08 2.41
C PRO A 25 8.84 -9.03 1.81
N LEU A 26 8.43 -8.32 0.75
CA LEU A 26 9.34 -7.39 0.06
C LEU A 26 9.73 -6.24 1.01
N PRO A 27 11.03 -5.96 1.21
CA PRO A 27 11.48 -4.89 2.09
C PRO A 27 10.92 -3.52 1.66
N ALA A 28 10.59 -2.67 2.63
CA ALA A 28 10.06 -1.33 2.37
C ALA A 28 11.01 -0.48 1.51
N THR A 29 12.32 -0.67 1.67
CA THR A 29 13.36 0.03 0.89
C THR A 29 13.35 -0.32 -0.60
N MET A 30 12.78 -1.47 -0.98
CA MET A 30 12.57 -1.90 -2.37
C MET A 30 11.17 -1.54 -2.90
N CYS A 31 10.35 -0.87 -2.09
CA CYS A 31 8.99 -0.49 -2.43
C CYS A 31 8.89 0.96 -2.95
N GLN A 32 7.81 1.23 -3.66
CA GLN A 32 7.38 2.59 -3.97
C GLN A 32 6.62 3.18 -2.77
N ILE A 33 6.60 4.51 -2.65
CA ILE A 33 5.75 5.17 -1.67
C ILE A 33 4.39 5.39 -2.32
N ASP A 34 3.37 4.88 -1.65
CA ASP A 34 2.02 4.71 -2.17
C ASP A 34 1.02 5.37 -1.22
N HIS A 35 -0.09 5.85 -1.78
CA HIS A 35 -1.13 6.60 -1.07
C HIS A 35 -2.23 5.67 -0.59
N ALA A 36 -2.58 5.76 0.69
CA ALA A 36 -3.61 4.92 1.30
C ALA A 36 -4.98 5.11 0.64
N ASP A 37 -5.25 6.30 0.10
CA ASP A 37 -6.33 6.60 -0.83
C ASP A 37 -5.72 6.93 -2.19
N ASN A 38 -6.32 6.47 -3.29
CA ASN A 38 -5.77 6.71 -4.63
C ASN A 38 -5.55 8.21 -4.88
N TRP A 39 -4.32 8.57 -5.29
CA TRP A 39 -3.98 9.96 -5.56
C TRP A 39 -4.87 10.59 -6.63
N SER A 40 -5.21 9.84 -7.68
CA SER A 40 -6.08 10.31 -8.78
C SER A 40 -7.50 10.67 -8.33
N THR A 41 -7.94 10.17 -7.17
CA THR A 41 -9.25 10.45 -6.58
C THR A 41 -9.16 11.39 -5.37
N GLY A 42 -8.06 12.15 -5.24
CA GLY A 42 -7.86 13.12 -4.16
C GLY A 42 -7.03 12.63 -2.97
N GLY A 43 -6.38 11.48 -3.07
CA GLY A 43 -5.49 10.96 -2.03
C GLY A 43 -4.37 11.95 -1.66
N LEU A 44 -4.20 12.18 -0.36
CA LEU A 44 -3.26 13.19 0.15
C LEU A 44 -1.84 12.64 0.26
N THR A 45 -0.86 13.44 -0.17
CA THR A 45 0.56 13.17 0.10
C THR A 45 0.91 13.61 1.53
N ASP A 46 0.31 12.94 2.52
CA ASP A 46 0.51 13.13 3.95
C ASP A 46 1.22 11.91 4.54
N LEU A 47 2.19 12.12 5.42
CA LEU A 47 2.92 11.05 6.08
C LEU A 47 2.00 10.04 6.82
N LYS A 48 0.83 10.46 7.29
CA LYS A 48 -0.19 9.57 7.90
C LYS A 48 -0.98 8.74 6.88
N LEU A 49 -0.94 9.09 5.61
CA LEU A 49 -1.69 8.48 4.51
C LEU A 49 -0.77 7.87 3.45
N LEU A 50 0.52 7.72 3.76
CA LEU A 50 1.51 7.10 2.89
C LEU A 50 2.04 5.81 3.53
N GLY A 51 2.48 4.88 2.67
CA GLY A 51 3.19 3.67 3.08
C GLY A 51 3.89 2.99 1.91
N PRO A 52 4.71 1.95 2.17
CA PRO A 52 5.45 1.27 1.13
C PRO A 52 4.60 0.20 0.45
N ALA A 53 4.51 0.23 -0.87
CA ALA A 53 3.92 -0.83 -1.67
C ALA A 53 4.92 -1.32 -2.73
N CYS A 54 5.04 -2.65 -2.88
CA CYS A 54 5.84 -3.21 -3.96
C CYS A 54 5.25 -2.81 -5.34
N GLN A 55 6.06 -2.89 -6.39
CA GLN A 55 5.65 -2.49 -7.74
C GLN A 55 4.39 -3.23 -8.25
N PHE A 56 4.20 -4.49 -7.82
CA PHE A 56 2.99 -5.24 -8.11
C PHE A 56 1.77 -4.68 -7.34
N HIS A 57 1.82 -4.63 -6.02
CA HIS A 57 0.69 -4.23 -5.19
C HIS A 57 0.30 -2.76 -5.36
N ASN A 58 1.27 -1.85 -5.56
CA ASN A 58 0.99 -0.45 -5.87
C ASN A 58 0.11 -0.34 -7.13
N ARG A 59 0.51 -1.04 -8.19
CA ARG A 59 -0.22 -1.06 -9.46
C ARG A 59 -1.57 -1.77 -9.35
N ASP A 60 -1.62 -2.91 -8.66
CA ASP A 60 -2.85 -3.71 -8.53
C ASP A 60 -3.88 -2.97 -7.67
N ARG A 61 -3.49 -2.36 -6.55
CA ARG A 61 -4.43 -1.57 -5.72
C ARG A 61 -4.91 -0.31 -6.42
N TYR A 62 -4.06 0.36 -7.20
CA TYR A 62 -4.50 1.49 -8.03
C TYR A 62 -5.62 1.08 -9.01
N ARG A 63 -5.50 -0.10 -9.65
CA ARG A 63 -6.45 -0.59 -10.65
C ARG A 63 -7.68 -1.28 -10.05
N HIS A 64 -7.51 -1.96 -8.93
CA HIS A 64 -8.49 -2.83 -8.29
C HIS A 64 -8.55 -2.58 -6.78
N PRO A 65 -8.89 -1.36 -6.35
CA PRO A 65 -8.91 -1.00 -4.93
C PRO A 65 -9.91 -1.84 -4.13
N ASP A 66 -10.97 -2.35 -4.78
CA ASP A 66 -11.99 -3.24 -4.23
C ASP A 66 -11.44 -4.59 -3.71
N ARG A 67 -10.24 -4.99 -4.15
CA ARG A 67 -9.56 -6.20 -3.66
C ARG A 67 -8.83 -6.01 -2.34
N TYR A 68 -8.75 -4.78 -1.83
CA TYR A 68 -7.91 -4.45 -0.68
C TYR A 68 -8.75 -3.84 0.44
N ILE A 69 -8.67 -4.43 1.63
CA ILE A 69 -9.28 -3.86 2.83
C ILE A 69 -8.19 -3.12 3.61
N ARG A 70 -8.36 -1.81 3.74
CA ARG A 70 -7.48 -0.97 4.57
C ARG A 70 -7.76 -1.22 6.05
N ARG A 71 -6.71 -1.38 6.84
CA ARG A 71 -6.76 -1.51 8.30
C ARG A 71 -5.76 -0.57 8.95
N LYS A 72 -6.12 0.00 10.09
CA LYS A 72 -5.21 0.82 10.88
C LYS A 72 -4.34 -0.08 11.75
N GLU A 73 -3.04 0.11 11.71
CA GLU A 73 -2.06 -0.63 12.51
C GLU A 73 -1.36 0.33 13.47
N GLY A 74 -1.81 0.35 14.72
CA GLY A 74 -1.33 1.30 15.73
C GLY A 74 -1.70 2.75 15.42
N ALA A 75 -0.91 3.69 15.97
CA ALA A 75 -1.21 5.11 15.86
C ALA A 75 -0.91 5.70 14.47
N ASP A 76 0.16 5.22 13.82
CA ASP A 76 0.82 5.93 12.71
C ASP A 76 1.03 5.10 11.44
N ARG A 77 0.40 3.91 11.35
CA ARG A 77 0.57 2.99 10.22
C ARG A 77 -0.77 2.45 9.73
N TRP A 78 -0.79 2.10 8.45
CA TRP A 78 -1.88 1.39 7.79
C TRP A 78 -1.33 0.09 7.21
N ALA A 79 -2.16 -0.95 7.23
CA ALA A 79 -1.92 -2.19 6.51
C ALA A 79 -3.10 -2.45 5.57
N PHE A 80 -2.90 -3.30 4.57
CA PHE A 80 -3.97 -3.73 3.67
C PHE A 80 -4.02 -5.25 3.59
N THR A 81 -5.20 -5.79 3.75
CA THR A 81 -5.47 -7.20 3.48
C THR A 81 -5.84 -7.36 2.01
N TYR A 82 -5.07 -8.18 1.29
CA TYR A 82 -5.34 -8.49 -0.11
C TYR A 82 -6.27 -9.70 -0.22
N HIS A 83 -7.45 -9.48 -0.79
CA HIS A 83 -8.40 -10.52 -1.13
C HIS A 83 -8.25 -10.83 -2.61
N ARG A 84 -7.59 -11.96 -2.94
CA ARG A 84 -7.78 -12.54 -4.27
C ARG A 84 -9.26 -12.88 -4.39
N THR A 85 -9.96 -12.20 -5.28
CA THR A 85 -11.23 -12.73 -5.78
C THR A 85 -10.91 -14.12 -6.30
N ARG A 86 -11.39 -15.15 -5.60
CA ARG A 86 -11.29 -16.52 -6.09
C ARG A 86 -12.06 -16.51 -7.40
N THR A 87 -11.37 -16.46 -8.54
CA THR A 87 -11.90 -17.07 -9.74
C THR A 87 -12.14 -18.52 -9.35
N ARG A 88 -13.40 -18.87 -9.07
CA ARG A 88 -13.86 -20.26 -9.12
C ARG A 88 -13.43 -20.74 -10.51
N ARG A 89 -12.30 -21.43 -10.60
CA ARG A 89 -12.14 -22.41 -11.67
C ARG A 89 -13.28 -23.38 -11.40
N LEU A 90 -14.34 -23.30 -12.19
CA LEU A 90 -15.27 -24.41 -12.33
C LEU A 90 -14.39 -25.60 -12.68
N ARG A 91 -14.27 -26.53 -11.73
CA ARG A 91 -13.72 -27.84 -12.01
C ARG A 91 -14.85 -28.56 -12.74
N GLU A 92 -14.69 -28.73 -14.04
CA GLU A 92 -15.38 -29.77 -14.81
C GLU A 92 -14.79 -31.13 -14.44
#